data_AF-A0A5N4CWG9-F1
#
_entry.id   AF-A0A5N4CWG9-F1
#
_cell.length_a   1.000
_cell.length_b   1.000
_cell.length_c   1.000
_cell.angle_alpha   90.00
_cell.angle_beta   90.00
_cell.angle_gamma   90.00
#
_symmetry.space_group_name_H-M   'P 1'
#
loop_
_entity.id
_entity.type
_entity.pdbx_description
1 polymer ?
#
loop_
_entity_poly.entity_id
_entity_poly.type
_entity_poly.pdbx_seq_one_letter_code
_entity_poly.pdbx_strand_id
1 'polypeptide(L)'
;MAALRPLVKPKVVKKRTKKFIRHQSDRYVKIKQNWQKPRGIDNRVHRRFKGQILTPGIGYGSNRKTEHMLPSGFRKFLVHNVKELEVLLMCNKSSCAEIAHSVSSKNRKAIVERAAQLAIRITKGWKLSDLLGTNILSLSNLYHHSVSKEQGKILLSIEYDQWYERDPDCPR
;
A
#
# COMPACT_ATOMS: atom_id res chain seq x y z
N MET A 1 -10.49 7.67 -15.33
CA MET A 1 -9.86 8.56 -14.33
C MET A 1 -8.36 8.43 -14.42
N ALA A 2 -7.63 9.53 -14.63
CA ALA A 2 -6.17 9.53 -14.63
C ALA A 2 -5.64 9.06 -13.27
N ALA A 3 -4.71 8.10 -13.27
CA ALA A 3 -4.11 7.60 -12.04
C ALA A 3 -3.22 8.69 -11.42
N LEU A 4 -3.51 9.07 -10.17
CA LEU A 4 -2.69 10.03 -9.42
C LEU A 4 -1.25 9.53 -9.33
N ARG A 5 -0.33 10.33 -9.83
CA ARG A 5 1.11 10.07 -9.80
C ARG A 5 1.73 10.70 -8.55
N PRO A 6 2.64 9.99 -7.86
CA PRO A 6 3.34 10.57 -6.72
C PRO A 6 4.26 11.71 -7.18
N LEU A 7 4.48 12.70 -6.32
CA LEU A 7 5.36 13.83 -6.64
C LEU A 7 6.81 13.39 -6.81
N VAL A 8 7.29 12.49 -5.94
CA VAL A 8 8.67 11.98 -5.96
C VAL A 8 8.62 10.46 -5.79
N LYS A 9 9.33 9.74 -6.66
CA LYS A 9 9.51 8.29 -6.54
C LYS A 9 11.01 7.96 -6.45
N PRO A 10 11.63 8.11 -5.27
CA PRO A 10 13.02 7.74 -5.10
C PRO A 10 13.19 6.22 -5.16
N LYS A 11 14.36 5.73 -5.60
CA LYS A 11 14.71 4.31 -5.53
C LYS A 11 14.82 3.88 -4.07
N VAL A 12 13.91 3.00 -3.64
CA VAL A 12 13.89 2.48 -2.27
C VAL A 12 14.91 1.34 -2.14
N VAL A 13 16.01 1.60 -1.44
CA VAL A 13 17.01 0.57 -1.11
C VAL A 13 16.67 -0.07 0.24
N LYS A 14 16.46 -1.38 0.27
CA LYS A 14 16.27 -2.16 1.50
C LYS A 14 17.57 -2.87 1.86
N LYS A 15 18.16 -2.53 3.01
CA LYS A 15 19.39 -3.16 3.51
C LYS A 15 19.23 -4.65 3.82
N ARG A 16 18.02 -5.05 4.22
CA ARG A 16 17.66 -6.43 4.51
C ARG A 16 16.19 -6.63 4.19
N THR A 17 15.88 -7.70 3.47
CA THR A 17 14.50 -8.13 3.14
C THR A 17 14.02 -9.23 4.07
N LYS A 18 14.91 -10.15 4.47
CA LYS A 18 14.59 -11.24 5.39
C LYS A 18 14.22 -10.73 6.78
N LYS A 19 13.12 -11.25 7.34
CA LYS A 19 12.69 -10.96 8.71
C LYS A 19 13.75 -11.40 9.73
N PHE A 20 13.80 -10.72 10.88
CA PHE A 20 14.56 -11.19 12.03
C PHE A 20 13.72 -12.19 12.80
N ILE A 21 14.09 -13.46 12.72
CA ILE A 21 13.36 -14.57 13.36
C ILE A 21 13.96 -14.89 14.73
N ARG A 22 13.13 -15.42 15.64
CA ARG A 22 13.59 -15.92 16.95
C ARG A 22 14.51 -17.13 16.78
N HIS A 23 15.51 -17.25 17.65
CA HIS A 23 16.33 -18.45 17.71
C HIS A 23 15.49 -19.71 17.98
N GLN A 24 15.70 -20.79 17.23
CA GLN A 24 15.02 -22.10 17.36
C GLN A 24 13.50 -22.09 17.08
N SER A 25 12.95 -21.02 16.49
CA SER A 25 11.54 -21.01 16.06
C SER A 25 11.24 -21.96 14.90
N ASP A 26 12.27 -22.34 14.16
CA ASP A 26 12.24 -23.35 13.09
C ASP A 26 12.12 -24.78 13.65
N ARG A 27 12.64 -25.04 14.86
CA ARG A 27 12.66 -26.37 15.48
C ARG A 27 11.39 -26.69 16.26
N TYR A 28 10.80 -25.69 16.91
CA TYR A 28 9.70 -25.91 17.86
C TYR A 28 8.46 -25.09 17.50
N VAL A 29 7.33 -25.77 17.29
CA VAL A 29 6.02 -25.15 16.96
C VAL A 29 5.57 -24.15 18.04
N LYS A 30 5.88 -24.42 19.33
CA LYS A 30 5.55 -23.51 20.45
C LYS A 30 6.31 -22.18 20.41
N ILE A 31 7.45 -22.12 19.71
CA ILE A 31 8.28 -20.91 19.63
C ILE A 31 7.90 -20.14 18.37
N LYS A 32 7.15 -19.05 18.56
CA LYS A 32 6.80 -18.14 17.46
C LYS A 32 8.04 -17.46 16.87
N GLN A 33 7.97 -17.08 15.60
CA GLN A 33 9.06 -16.43 14.86
C GLN A 33 9.29 -14.95 15.23
N ASN A 34 8.58 -14.41 16.21
CA ASN A 34 8.75 -13.03 16.66
C ASN A 34 10.12 -12.83 17.32
N TRP A 35 10.89 -11.84 16.84
CA TRP A 35 12.22 -11.58 17.38
C TRP A 35 12.19 -11.39 18.91
N GLN A 36 13.07 -12.13 19.60
CA GLN A 36 13.36 -11.93 21.02
C GLN A 36 14.87 -11.97 21.22
N LYS A 37 15.39 -11.03 22.01
CA LYS A 37 16.82 -10.97 22.32
C LYS A 37 17.21 -12.19 23.18
N PRO A 38 18.13 -13.07 22.72
CA PRO A 38 18.61 -14.18 23.52
C PRO A 38 19.42 -13.66 24.71
N ARG A 39 19.21 -14.24 25.90
CA ARG A 39 19.86 -13.83 27.15
C ARG A 39 20.75 -14.89 27.79
N GLY A 40 20.71 -16.14 27.29
CA GLY A 40 21.49 -17.25 27.87
C GLY A 40 23.00 -17.02 27.76
N ILE A 41 23.74 -17.48 28.79
CA ILE A 41 25.20 -17.34 28.88
C ILE A 41 25.92 -18.02 27.72
N ASP A 42 25.50 -19.23 27.34
CA ASP A 42 26.12 -20.05 26.28
C ASP A 42 25.43 -19.93 24.92
N ASN A 43 24.49 -18.99 24.78
CA ASN A 43 23.74 -18.87 23.54
C ASN A 43 24.63 -18.34 22.40
N ARG A 44 24.73 -19.12 21.32
CA ARG A 44 25.58 -18.78 20.17
C ARG A 44 25.16 -17.50 19.45
N VAL A 45 23.86 -17.21 19.38
CA VAL A 45 23.33 -15.95 18.79
C VAL A 45 23.72 -14.76 19.64
N HIS A 46 23.61 -14.89 20.97
CA HIS A 46 23.95 -13.83 21.92
C HIS A 46 25.44 -13.45 21.81
N ARG A 47 26.31 -14.46 21.71
CA ARG A 47 27.76 -14.30 21.52
C ARG A 47 28.18 -13.94 20.08
N ARG A 48 27.25 -13.84 19.13
CA ARG A 48 27.47 -13.45 17.72
C ARG A 48 28.45 -14.35 16.95
N PHE A 49 28.39 -15.67 17.15
CA PHE A 49 29.20 -16.60 16.35
C PHE A 49 28.86 -16.54 14.85
N LYS A 50 29.87 -16.77 13.99
CA LYS A 50 29.69 -16.89 12.53
C LYS A 50 28.73 -18.04 12.18
N GLY A 51 27.96 -17.86 11.11
CA GLY A 51 27.00 -18.85 10.61
C GLY A 51 25.65 -18.87 11.33
N GLN A 52 25.47 -18.03 12.35
CA GLN A 52 24.23 -17.95 13.11
C GLN A 52 23.30 -16.83 12.60
N ILE A 53 22.01 -16.89 12.98
CA ILE A 53 21.05 -15.82 12.69
C ILE A 53 21.56 -14.45 13.18
N LEU A 54 21.39 -13.43 12.33
CA LEU A 54 21.80 -12.06 12.64
C LEU A 54 20.82 -11.42 13.63
N THR A 55 21.36 -10.63 14.56
CA THR A 55 20.58 -9.83 15.50
C THR A 55 20.18 -8.49 14.88
N PRO A 56 19.00 -7.92 15.21
CA PRO A 56 18.66 -6.55 14.85
C PRO A 56 19.61 -5.55 15.50
N GLY A 57 19.94 -4.50 14.76
CA GLY A 57 20.79 -3.39 15.20
C GLY A 57 20.53 -2.14 14.37
N ILE A 58 20.99 -0.99 14.86
CA ILE A 58 20.74 0.33 14.24
C ILE A 58 21.24 0.42 12.78
N GLY A 59 22.30 -0.33 12.44
CA GLY A 59 22.87 -0.35 11.09
C GLY A 59 21.88 -0.81 10.00
N TYR A 60 20.84 -1.57 10.35
CA TYR A 60 19.80 -2.00 9.41
C TYR A 60 18.72 -0.95 9.15
N GLY A 61 18.75 0.20 9.82
CA GLY A 61 17.79 1.29 9.62
C GLY A 61 17.72 1.74 8.15
N SER A 62 16.51 1.97 7.64
CA SER A 62 16.29 2.48 6.28
C SER A 62 16.69 3.95 6.18
N ASN A 63 16.90 4.45 4.96
CA ASN A 63 17.13 5.88 4.75
C ASN A 63 15.88 6.67 5.16
N ARG A 64 16.04 7.66 6.04
CA ARG A 64 14.97 8.53 6.58
C ARG A 64 14.05 9.12 5.51
N LYS A 65 14.60 9.47 4.32
CA LYS A 65 13.78 10.03 3.23
C LYS A 65 12.78 9.02 2.66
N THR A 66 13.19 7.76 2.55
CA THR A 66 12.44 6.64 1.96
C THR A 66 11.73 5.76 2.99
N GLU A 67 11.91 6.06 4.27
CA GLU A 67 11.29 5.31 5.35
C GLU A 67 9.76 5.41 5.26
N HIS A 68 9.06 4.31 5.55
CA HIS A 68 7.60 4.19 5.45
C HIS A 68 6.96 4.45 4.08
N MET A 69 7.76 4.56 3.01
CA MET A 69 7.25 4.71 1.66
C MET A 69 6.79 3.36 1.09
N LEU A 70 5.63 3.35 0.43
CA LEU A 70 5.11 2.22 -0.31
C LEU A 70 5.88 2.04 -1.64
N PRO A 71 5.84 0.83 -2.25
CA PRO A 71 6.38 0.63 -3.60
C PRO A 71 5.73 1.53 -4.67
N SER A 72 4.49 1.98 -4.42
CA SER A 72 3.77 2.95 -5.25
C SER A 72 4.35 4.36 -5.21
N GLY A 73 5.23 4.67 -4.25
CA GLY A 73 5.84 5.99 -4.04
C GLY A 73 5.07 6.88 -3.04
N PHE A 74 3.93 6.43 -2.51
CA PHE A 74 3.15 7.16 -1.52
C PHE A 74 3.47 6.73 -0.09
N ARG A 75 3.17 7.59 0.89
CA ARG A 75 3.11 7.21 2.32
C ARG A 75 1.67 6.91 2.71
N LYS A 76 1.43 5.82 3.43
CA LYS A 76 0.08 5.44 3.84
C LYS A 76 -0.39 6.23 5.07
N PHE A 77 -1.65 6.66 5.04
CA PHE A 77 -2.34 7.34 6.13
C PHE A 77 -3.61 6.56 6.47
N LEU A 78 -3.74 6.11 7.72
CA LEU A 78 -4.89 5.33 8.16
C LEU A 78 -6.10 6.26 8.36
N VAL A 79 -7.25 5.92 7.77
CA VAL A 79 -8.48 6.71 7.82
C VAL A 79 -9.64 5.90 8.40
N HIS A 80 -10.36 6.49 9.35
CA HIS A 80 -11.55 5.93 10.00
C HIS A 80 -12.86 6.55 9.52
N ASN A 81 -12.85 7.84 9.18
CA ASN A 81 -14.04 8.59 8.81
C ASN A 81 -13.84 9.44 7.53
N VAL A 82 -14.92 10.04 7.04
CA VAL A 82 -14.89 10.88 5.82
C VAL A 82 -14.16 12.21 6.07
N LYS A 83 -14.23 12.77 7.28
CA LYS A 83 -13.61 14.06 7.63
C LYS A 83 -12.08 13.99 7.62
N GLU A 84 -11.52 12.86 8.02
CA GLU A 84 -10.08 12.60 8.01
C GLU A 84 -9.48 12.59 6.60
N LEU A 85 -10.29 12.41 5.55
CA LEU A 85 -9.81 12.59 4.17
C LEU A 85 -9.46 14.05 3.86
N GLU A 86 -10.08 15.01 4.53
CA GLU A 86 -9.85 16.44 4.27
C GLU A 86 -8.46 16.87 4.72
N VAL A 87 -7.90 16.21 5.74
CA VAL A 87 -6.50 16.39 6.17
C VAL A 87 -5.52 16.07 5.05
N LEU A 88 -5.89 15.17 4.13
CA LEU A 88 -5.03 14.76 3.03
C LEU A 88 -5.08 15.71 1.83
N LEU A 89 -6.04 16.64 1.76
CA LEU A 89 -6.30 17.49 0.59
C LEU A 89 -5.04 18.20 0.06
N MET A 90 -4.21 18.73 0.97
CA MET A 90 -2.96 19.41 0.60
C MET A 90 -1.83 18.41 0.25
N CYS A 91 -1.88 17.21 0.81
CA CYS A 91 -0.85 16.17 0.74
C CYS A 91 -1.17 15.04 -0.27
N ASN A 92 -2.10 15.26 -1.21
CA ASN A 92 -2.59 14.26 -2.16
C ASN A 92 -1.50 13.57 -3.00
N LYS A 93 -0.40 14.29 -3.31
CA LYS A 93 0.70 13.77 -4.15
C LYS A 93 1.77 13.00 -3.37
N SER A 94 1.81 13.12 -2.04
CA SER A 94 2.79 12.43 -1.19
C SER A 94 2.19 11.26 -0.42
N SER A 95 0.90 11.36 -0.10
CA SER A 95 0.22 10.43 0.80
C SER A 95 -0.95 9.72 0.12
N CYS A 96 -1.25 8.51 0.57
CA CYS A 96 -2.43 7.76 0.16
C CYS A 96 -3.22 7.33 1.39
N ALA A 97 -4.54 7.25 1.26
CA ALA A 97 -5.41 6.80 2.33
C ALA A 97 -5.43 5.26 2.41
N GLU A 98 -5.39 4.71 3.61
CA GLU A 98 -5.63 3.31 3.94
C GLU A 98 -6.86 3.26 4.84
N ILE A 99 -7.95 2.65 4.37
CA ILE A 99 -9.18 2.60 5.15
C ILE A 99 -9.03 1.57 6.27
N ALA A 100 -9.22 2.00 7.52
CA ALA A 100 -9.10 1.13 8.69
C ALA A 100 -10.02 -0.10 8.59
N HIS A 101 -9.61 -1.23 9.16
CA HIS A 101 -10.35 -2.49 9.11
C HIS A 101 -11.76 -2.40 9.76
N SER A 102 -11.91 -1.59 10.81
CA SER A 102 -13.17 -1.43 11.57
C SER A 102 -14.29 -0.71 10.81
N VAL A 103 -13.99 -0.05 9.69
CA VAL A 103 -15.00 0.73 8.95
C VAL A 103 -15.97 -0.21 8.22
N SER A 104 -17.27 -0.01 8.46
CA SER A 104 -18.35 -0.76 7.81
C SER A 104 -18.41 -0.48 6.30
N SER A 105 -18.96 -1.44 5.53
CA SER A 105 -19.07 -1.33 4.06
C SER A 105 -19.81 -0.06 3.60
N LYS A 106 -20.89 0.33 4.31
CA LYS A 106 -21.65 1.56 4.02
C LYS A 106 -20.76 2.80 4.11
N ASN A 107 -19.98 2.92 5.18
CA ASN A 107 -19.09 4.06 5.39
C ASN A 107 -17.89 4.02 4.43
N ARG A 108 -17.41 2.83 4.05
CA ARG A 108 -16.36 2.68 3.02
C ARG A 108 -16.79 3.25 1.67
N LYS A 109 -18.05 3.05 1.24
CA LYS A 109 -18.56 3.64 -0.01
C LYS A 109 -18.48 5.16 0.03
N ALA A 110 -18.96 5.78 1.10
CA ALA A 110 -18.89 7.23 1.28
C ALA A 110 -17.44 7.76 1.29
N ILE A 111 -16.50 7.04 1.93
CA ILE A 111 -15.07 7.39 1.93
C ILE A 111 -14.49 7.31 0.51
N VAL A 112 -14.81 6.27 -0.26
CA VAL A 112 -14.30 6.10 -1.63
C VAL A 112 -14.87 7.17 -2.57
N GLU A 113 -16.17 7.44 -2.48
CA GLU A 113 -16.84 8.50 -3.25
C GLU A 113 -16.23 9.87 -2.95
N ARG A 114 -16.06 10.21 -1.67
CA ARG A 114 -15.42 11.47 -1.26
C ARG A 114 -13.97 11.55 -1.70
N ALA A 115 -13.20 10.46 -1.58
CA ALA A 115 -11.81 10.43 -2.03
C ALA A 115 -11.68 10.62 -3.54
N ALA A 116 -12.63 10.12 -4.33
CA ALA A 116 -12.67 10.34 -5.78
C ALA A 116 -12.91 11.82 -6.12
N GLN A 117 -13.80 12.49 -5.38
CA GLN A 117 -14.04 13.94 -5.51
C GLN A 117 -12.79 14.75 -5.16
N LEU A 118 -12.10 14.40 -4.07
CA LEU A 118 -10.90 15.11 -3.60
C LEU A 118 -9.62 14.72 -4.34
N ALA A 119 -9.70 13.82 -5.32
CA ALA A 119 -8.55 13.26 -6.01
C ALA A 119 -7.47 12.72 -5.04
N ILE A 120 -7.90 11.87 -4.09
CA ILE A 120 -7.03 11.15 -3.15
C ILE A 120 -6.90 9.70 -3.59
N ARG A 121 -5.66 9.17 -3.58
CA ARG A 121 -5.42 7.75 -3.84
C ARG A 121 -5.72 6.92 -2.59
N ILE A 122 -6.56 5.89 -2.73
CA ILE A 122 -6.79 4.87 -1.70
C ILE A 122 -5.92 3.63 -1.97
N THR A 123 -5.37 3.03 -0.91
CA THR A 123 -4.55 1.82 -0.96
C THR A 123 -5.42 0.58 -1.19
N LYS A 124 -4.97 -0.36 -2.04
CA LYS A 124 -5.77 -1.50 -2.54
C LYS A 124 -6.43 -2.29 -1.40
N GLY A 125 -7.73 -2.54 -1.54
CA GLY A 125 -8.58 -3.31 -0.64
C GLY A 125 -10.07 -3.19 -0.99
N TRP A 126 -10.46 -2.08 -1.63
CA TRP A 126 -11.85 -1.80 -2.01
C TRP A 126 -11.85 -0.92 -3.26
N LYS A 127 -12.22 -1.46 -4.44
CA LYS A 127 -12.55 -0.61 -5.59
C LYS A 127 -14.01 -0.21 -5.50
N LEU A 128 -14.33 0.98 -6.02
CA LEU A 128 -15.73 1.42 -6.16
C LEU A 128 -16.55 0.42 -7.01
N SER A 129 -15.90 -0.22 -8.00
CA SER A 129 -16.49 -1.31 -8.81
C SER A 129 -16.93 -2.52 -7.98
N ASP A 130 -16.16 -2.87 -6.95
CA ASP A 130 -16.39 -4.06 -6.12
C ASP A 130 -17.51 -3.81 -5.10
N LEU A 131 -17.82 -2.54 -4.82
CA LEU A 131 -18.82 -2.12 -3.82
C LEU A 131 -20.16 -1.70 -4.43
N LEU A 132 -20.20 -1.36 -5.71
CA LEU A 132 -21.43 -0.89 -6.37
C LEU A 132 -22.14 -1.96 -7.21
N GLY A 133 -21.54 -3.12 -7.48
CA GLY A 133 -22.18 -4.10 -8.37
C GLY A 133 -22.58 -3.50 -9.72
N THR A 134 -21.94 -2.39 -10.10
CA THR A 134 -22.27 -1.65 -11.31
C THR A 134 -21.49 -2.27 -12.47
N ASN A 135 -22.24 -2.87 -13.39
CA ASN A 135 -21.79 -3.11 -14.75
C ASN A 135 -21.09 -1.84 -15.27
N ILE A 136 -19.89 -2.01 -15.80
CA ILE A 136 -19.01 -0.94 -16.31
C ILE A 136 -19.72 -0.07 -17.39
N LEU A 137 -20.85 -0.55 -17.92
CA LEU A 137 -21.68 0.09 -18.94
C LEU A 137 -22.66 1.16 -18.41
N SER A 138 -22.86 1.35 -17.09
CA SER A 138 -23.82 2.37 -16.58
C SER A 138 -23.20 3.72 -16.23
N LEU A 139 -21.87 3.85 -16.26
CA LEU A 139 -21.17 5.11 -15.96
C LEU A 139 -21.07 6.08 -17.15
N SER A 140 -21.51 5.69 -18.35
CA SER A 140 -21.59 6.59 -19.51
C SER A 140 -22.84 7.48 -19.53
N ASN A 141 -23.85 7.21 -18.69
CA ASN A 141 -25.17 7.87 -18.77
C ASN A 141 -25.45 8.96 -17.73
N LEU A 142 -24.45 9.42 -16.95
CA LEU A 142 -24.64 10.52 -15.99
C LEU A 142 -23.70 11.72 -16.18
N TYR A 143 -22.97 11.79 -17.29
CA TYR A 143 -22.24 13.00 -17.70
C TYR A 143 -22.35 13.19 -19.21
N HIS A 144 -23.54 13.57 -19.67
CA HIS A 144 -23.75 14.15 -20.99
C HIS A 144 -24.57 15.43 -20.87
N HIS A 145 -24.01 16.45 -20.22
CA HIS A 145 -24.39 17.82 -20.52
C HIS A 145 -23.13 18.67 -20.70
N SER A 146 -23.15 19.40 -21.81
CA SER A 146 -22.19 20.39 -22.33
C SER A 146 -20.77 19.91 -22.68
N VAL A 147 -20.62 19.23 -23.83
CA VAL A 147 -19.52 19.55 -24.77
C VAL A 147 -20.12 19.62 -26.17
N SER A 148 -20.06 20.82 -26.74
CA SER A 148 -20.50 21.14 -28.10
C SER A 148 -19.86 20.20 -29.11
N LYS A 149 -20.66 19.75 -30.08
CA LYS A 149 -20.21 19.02 -31.26
C LYS A 149 -19.21 19.90 -32.01
N GLU A 150 -17.97 19.45 -32.13
CA GLU A 150 -17.15 19.79 -33.29
C GLU A 150 -16.05 18.72 -33.47
N GLN A 151 -16.21 17.97 -34.57
CA GLN A 151 -15.18 17.26 -35.34
C GLN A 151 -14.46 16.05 -34.69
N GLY A 152 -14.99 14.86 -35.01
CA GLY A 152 -14.25 13.84 -35.78
C GLY A 152 -13.09 13.09 -35.11
N LYS A 153 -13.36 11.81 -34.78
CA LYS A 153 -12.40 10.69 -34.64
C LYS A 153 -11.34 10.81 -33.54
N ILE A 154 -11.57 10.12 -32.42
CA ILE A 154 -10.50 9.59 -31.57
C ILE A 154 -10.58 8.07 -31.65
N LEU A 155 -9.58 7.48 -32.30
CA LEU A 155 -9.36 6.03 -32.36
C LEU A 155 -9.15 5.51 -30.92
N LEU A 156 -10.03 4.61 -30.51
CA LEU A 156 -9.88 3.79 -29.32
C LEU A 156 -8.82 2.71 -29.59
N SER A 157 -7.54 3.06 -29.44
CA SER A 157 -6.50 2.05 -29.20
C SER A 157 -6.50 1.71 -27.72
N ILE A 158 -7.29 0.69 -27.40
CA ILE A 158 -7.32 0.01 -26.12
C ILE A 158 -6.01 -0.79 -26.02
N GLU A 159 -5.00 -0.27 -25.33
CA GLU A 159 -3.95 -1.10 -24.75
C GLU A 159 -4.45 -1.62 -23.38
N TYR A 160 -5.26 -2.67 -23.46
CA TYR A 160 -5.39 -3.64 -22.39
C TYR A 160 -4.15 -4.53 -22.46
N ASP A 161 -3.15 -4.28 -21.63
CA ASP A 161 -2.34 -5.32 -20.97
C ASP A 161 -1.20 -4.70 -20.15
N GLN A 162 -0.69 -5.49 -19.20
CA GLN A 162 0.43 -5.21 -18.28
C GLN A 162 0.13 -4.48 -16.96
N TRP A 163 -0.83 -4.94 -16.15
CA TRP A 163 -0.76 -4.72 -14.69
C TRP A 163 -1.14 -5.97 -13.88
N TYR A 164 -0.77 -7.14 -14.38
CA TYR A 164 -0.90 -8.42 -13.67
C TYR A 164 0.45 -9.13 -13.51
N GLU A 165 1.47 -8.44 -12.99
CA GLU A 165 2.54 -9.15 -12.29
C GLU A 165 2.17 -9.23 -10.80
N ARG A 166 1.76 -10.44 -10.40
CA ARG A 166 1.78 -10.87 -9.00
C ARG A 166 3.23 -10.77 -8.55
N ASP A 167 3.56 -9.85 -7.65
CA ASP A 167 4.84 -9.85 -6.92
C ASP A 167 5.04 -11.25 -6.30
N PRO A 168 6.02 -12.05 -6.75
CA PRO A 168 6.19 -13.44 -6.29
C PRO A 168 6.74 -13.56 -4.86
N ASP A 169 7.12 -12.43 -4.23
CA ASP A 169 7.83 -12.40 -2.94
C ASP A 169 6.96 -12.00 -1.73
N CYS A 170 5.63 -11.95 -1.85
CA CYS A 170 4.76 -11.66 -0.71
C CYS A 170 4.57 -12.92 0.16
N PRO A 171 5.15 -13.01 1.38
CA PRO A 171 4.99 -14.19 2.22
C PRO A 171 3.55 -14.25 2.76
N ARG A 172 2.96 -15.45 2.73
CA ARG A 172 1.66 -15.77 3.36
C ARG A 172 1.62 -15.40 4.84
#